data_AF-A0AAD2UWN2-F1
#
_entry.id   AF-A0AAD2UWN2-F1
#
_cell.length_a   1.000
_cell.length_b   1.000
_cell.length_c   1.000
_cell.angle_alpha   90.00
_cell.angle_beta   90.00
_cell.angle_gamma   90.00
#
_symmetry.space_group_name_H-M   'P 1'
#
loop_
_entity.id
_entity.type
_entity.pdbx_description
1 polymer ?
#
loop_
_entity_poly.entity_id
_entity_poly.type
_entity_poly.pdbx_seq_one_letter_code
_entity_poly.pdbx_strand_id
1 'polypeptide(L)' 'MKKKTFVSDKITQVVAENAAKAKRMGGVKDIQIEEKTINKDSAKIRVLVLFNNDNNQSSNVFLAKKDRKWLVLLK' A
#
# COMPACT_ATOMS: atom_id res chain seq x y z
N MET A 1 -9.86 22.39 -9.07
CA MET A 1 -10.68 21.17 -9.22
C MET A 1 -9.96 20.03 -9.96
N LYS A 2 -9.24 20.28 -11.07
CA LYS A 2 -8.56 19.25 -11.89
C LYS A 2 -7.61 18.29 -11.14
N LYS A 3 -6.83 18.77 -10.15
CA LYS A 3 -5.87 17.93 -9.40
C LYS A 3 -6.52 16.84 -8.54
N LYS A 4 -7.66 17.13 -7.90
CA LYS A 4 -8.37 16.15 -7.07
C LYS A 4 -8.91 14.99 -7.91
N THR A 5 -9.49 15.31 -9.06
CA THR A 5 -9.99 14.31 -10.03
C THR A 5 -8.86 13.43 -10.54
N PHE A 6 -7.74 14.03 -10.98
CA PHE A 6 -6.57 13.27 -11.43
C PHE A 6 -6.03 12.29 -10.39
N VAL A 7 -5.94 12.69 -9.11
CA VAL A 7 -5.52 11.78 -8.03
C VAL A 7 -6.53 10.65 -7.86
N SER A 8 -7.83 10.94 -7.86
CA SER A 8 -8.89 9.93 -7.75
C SER A 8 -8.84 8.90 -8.87
N ASP A 9 -8.67 9.35 -10.11
CA ASP A 9 -8.58 8.48 -11.28
C ASP A 9 -7.33 7.59 -11.21
N LYS A 10 -6.19 8.15 -10.82
CA LYS A 10 -4.95 7.38 -10.68
C LYS A 10 -5.04 6.33 -9.58
N ILE A 11 -5.64 6.65 -8.44
CA ILE A 11 -5.87 5.68 -7.36
C ILE A 11 -6.81 4.57 -7.83
N THR A 12 -7.87 4.92 -8.57
CA THR A 12 -8.81 3.95 -9.15
C THR A 12 -8.09 2.95 -10.07
N GLN A 13 -7.23 3.45 -10.97
CA GLN A 13 -6.41 2.62 -11.85
C GLN A 13 -5.47 1.70 -11.07
N VAL A 14 -4.72 2.23 -10.11
CA VAL A 14 -3.77 1.46 -9.30
C VAL A 14 -4.48 0.38 -8.48
N VAL A 15 -5.66 0.67 -7.92
CA VAL A 15 -6.46 -0.32 -7.19
C VAL A 15 -6.94 -1.42 -8.13
N ALA A 16 -7.45 -1.07 -9.32
CA ALA A 16 -7.89 -2.04 -10.32
C ALA A 16 -6.75 -2.96 -10.79
N GLU A 17 -5.58 -2.40 -11.10
CA GLU A 17 -4.38 -3.15 -11.51
C GLU A 17 -3.90 -4.11 -10.42
N ASN A 18 -3.83 -3.65 -9.16
CA ASN A 18 -3.40 -4.49 -8.05
C ASN A 18 -4.42 -5.59 -7.72
N ALA A 19 -5.73 -5.31 -7.84
CA ALA A 19 -6.76 -6.33 -7.69
C ALA A 19 -6.66 -7.41 -8.78
N ALA A 20 -6.46 -7.01 -10.04
CA ALA A 20 -6.23 -7.94 -11.15
C ALA A 20 -4.95 -8.77 -10.94
N LYS A 21 -3.87 -8.13 -10.47
CA LYS A 21 -2.62 -8.81 -10.12
C LYS A 21 -2.81 -9.85 -9.02
N ALA A 22 -3.49 -9.49 -7.92
CA ALA A 22 -3.77 -10.41 -6.83
C ALA A 22 -4.56 -11.63 -7.32
N LYS A 23 -5.58 -11.43 -8.17
CA LYS A 23 -6.33 -12.53 -8.81
C LYS A 23 -5.42 -13.43 -9.66
N ARG A 24 -4.56 -12.87 -10.50
CA ARG A 24 -3.59 -13.65 -11.30
C ARG A 24 -2.60 -14.44 -10.45
N MET A 25 -2.32 -13.98 -9.24
CA MET A 25 -1.43 -14.65 -8.28
C MET A 25 -2.16 -15.65 -7.36
N GLY A 26 -3.43 -15.98 -7.66
CA GLY A 26 -4.22 -16.92 -6.87
C GLY A 26 -4.84 -16.32 -5.60
N GLY A 27 -4.76 -15.01 -5.42
CA GLY A 27 -5.19 -14.30 -4.21
C GLY A 27 -4.04 -14.03 -3.24
N VAL A 28 -4.30 -13.17 -2.26
CA VAL A 28 -3.37 -12.89 -1.15
C VAL A 28 -3.51 -13.98 -0.10
N LYS A 29 -2.38 -14.58 0.28
CA LYS A 29 -2.28 -15.60 1.33
C LYS A 29 -2.10 -14.96 2.70
N ASP A 30 -1.15 -14.03 2.80
CA ASP A 30 -0.80 -13.36 4.05
C ASP A 30 -0.11 -11.99 3.78
N ILE A 31 -0.11 -11.12 4.78
CA ILE A 31 0.55 -9.81 4.74
C ILE A 31 1.36 -9.61 6.03
N GLN A 32 2.67 -9.44 5.88
CA GLN A 32 3.61 -9.35 7.00
C GLN A 32 4.36 -8.01 6.99
N ILE A 33 4.87 -7.62 8.16
CA ILE A 33 5.78 -6.48 8.31
C ILE A 33 7.19 -7.03 8.44
N GLU A 34 8.05 -6.72 7.46
CA GLU A 34 9.47 -7.10 7.50
C GLU A 34 10.30 -6.08 8.29
N GLU A 35 10.04 -4.78 8.10
CA GLU A 35 10.77 -3.69 8.74
C GLU A 35 9.83 -2.55 9.11
N LYS A 36 10.13 -1.85 10.21
CA LYS A 36 9.41 -0.63 10.59
C LYS A 36 10.34 0.41 11.20
N THR A 37 10.18 1.64 10.77
CA THR A 37 10.74 2.83 11.43
C THR A 37 9.58 3.76 11.74
N ILE A 38 9.32 4.02 13.02
CA ILE A 38 8.17 4.80 13.49
C ILE A 38 8.66 5.95 14.37
N ASN A 39 8.33 7.17 13.96
CA ASN A 39 8.58 8.40 14.69
C ASN A 39 7.24 8.95 15.26
N LYS A 40 7.29 10.10 15.92
CA LYS A 40 6.10 10.75 16.52
C LYS A 40 4.97 10.99 15.51
N ASP A 41 5.33 11.40 14.30
CA ASP A 41 4.41 11.90 13.27
C ASP A 41 4.58 11.24 11.90
N SER A 42 5.53 10.32 11.75
CA SER A 42 5.87 9.68 10.48
C SER A 42 6.25 8.22 10.69
N ALA A 43 5.98 7.38 9.70
CA ALA A 43 6.41 5.99 9.71
C ALA A 43 6.77 5.50 8.30
N LYS A 44 7.75 4.60 8.22
CA LYS A 44 8.08 3.81 7.04
C LYS A 44 7.95 2.34 7.43
N ILE A 45 7.13 1.59 6.71
CA ILE A 45 6.87 0.17 6.98
C ILE A 45 7.16 -0.61 5.70
N ARG A 46 8.06 -1.59 5.75
CA ARG A 46 8.27 -2.56 4.66
C ARG A 46 7.26 -3.68 4.83
N VAL A 47 6.31 -3.77 3.91
CA VAL A 47 5.22 -4.75 3.92
C VAL A 47 5.53 -5.83 2.91
N LEU A 48 5.53 -7.08 3.35
CA LEU A 48 5.62 -8.28 2.51
C LEU A 48 4.21 -8.83 2.27
N VAL A 49 3.84 -8.99 1.01
CA VAL A 49 2.61 -9.66 0.59
C VAL A 49 2.98 -11.04 0.08
N LEU A 50 2.40 -12.06 0.69
CA LEU A 50 2.52 -13.46 0.27
C LEU A 50 1.29 -13.81 -0.54
N PHE A 51 1.47 -14.36 -1.74
CA PHE A 51 0.38 -14.80 -2.60
C PHE A 51 0.17 -16.31 -2.52
N ASN A 52 -1.02 -16.78 -2.88
CA ASN A 52 -1.34 -18.22 -2.84
C ASN A 52 -0.56 -19.05 -3.87
N ASN A 53 0.02 -18.42 -4.89
CA ASN A 53 0.87 -19.08 -5.88
C ASN A 53 2.37 -19.09 -5.49
N ASP A 54 2.67 -18.97 -4.19
CA ASP A 54 4.01 -18.95 -3.58
C ASP A 54 4.95 -17.82 -4.02
N ASN A 55 4.46 -16.85 -4.79
CA ASN A 55 5.19 -15.61 -5.03
C ASN A 55 5.01 -14.64 -3.87
N ASN A 56 6.05 -13.87 -3.58
CA ASN A 56 6.04 -12.85 -2.54
C ASN A 56 6.51 -11.50 -3.10
N GLN A 57 6.01 -10.39 -2.53
CA GLN A 57 6.42 -9.05 -2.93
C GLN A 57 6.49 -8.11 -1.74
N SER A 58 7.57 -7.33 -1.66
CA SER A 58 7.74 -6.31 -0.63
C SER A 58 7.60 -4.90 -1.19
N SER A 59 7.00 -4.01 -0.42
CA SER A 59 6.97 -2.58 -0.72
C SER A 59 7.05 -1.71 0.53
N ASN A 60 7.51 -0.48 0.39
CA ASN A 60 7.51 0.50 1.47
C ASN A 60 6.19 1.28 1.48
N VAL A 61 5.51 1.28 2.61
CA VAL A 61 4.37 2.14 2.92
C VAL A 61 4.85 3.28 3.80
N PHE A 62 4.59 4.51 3.37
CA PHE A 62 4.92 5.72 4.11
C PHE A 62 3.67 6.30 4.75
N LEU A 63 3.74 6.63 6.03
CA LEU A 63 2.61 7.19 6.78
C LEU A 63 3.00 8.53 7.41
N ALA A 64 2.02 9.40 7.57
CA ALA A 64 2.10 10.61 8.38
C ALA A 64 0.91 10.68 9.35
N LYS A 65 1.14 11.21 10.54
CA LYS A 65 0.10 11.45 11.54
C LYS A 65 -0.44 12.87 11.39
N LYS A 66 -1.72 13.00 11.04
CA LYS A 66 -2.44 14.28 10.97
C LYS A 66 -3.69 14.20 11.83
N ASP A 67 -3.95 15.23 12.63
CA ASP A 67 -5.12 15.28 13.52
C ASP A 67 -5.27 14.03 14.40
N ARG A 68 -4.14 13.56 14.94
CA ARG A 68 -4.00 12.32 15.74
C ARG A 68 -4.30 11.02 15.00
N LYS A 69 -4.56 11.03 13.69
CA LYS A 69 -4.79 9.84 12.84
C LYS A 69 -3.61 9.58 11.92
N TRP A 70 -3.23 8.32 11.74
CA TRP A 70 -2.24 7.90 10.75
C TRP A 70 -2.88 7.82 9.36
N LEU A 71 -2.21 8.39 8.36
CA LEU A 71 -2.64 8.41 6.97
C LEU A 71 -1.51 7.91 6.08
N VAL A 72 -1.85 7.11 5.05
CA VAL A 72 -0.90 6.69 4.03
C VAL A 72 -0.57 7.87 3.11
N LEU A 73 0.71 8.07 2.84
CA LEU A 73 1.19 9.07 1.89
C LEU A 73 1.25 8.47 0.49
N LEU A 74 0.74 9.22 -0.49
CA LEU A 74 0.95 8.91 -1.90
C LEU A 74 2.38 9.33 -2.27
N LYS A 75 3.18 8.39 -2.78
CA LYS A 75 4.57 8.57 -3.18
C LYS A 75 4.75 8.24 -4.65
#